data_AF-A0A1B1YL07-F1
#
_entry.id   AF-A0A1B1YL07-F1
#
_cell.length_a   1.000
_cell.length_b   1.000
_cell.length_c   1.000
_cell.angle_alpha   90.00
_cell.angle_beta   90.00
_cell.angle_gamma   90.00
#
_symmetry.space_group_name_H-M   'P 1'
#
loop_
_entity.id
_entity.type
_entity.pdbx_description
1 polymer ?
#
loop_
_entity_poly.entity_id
_entity_poly.type
_entity_poly.pdbx_seq_one_letter_code
_entity_poly.pdbx_strand_id
1 'polypeptide(L)'
;MNFTPNDLSNIVFRRSVVRGVDENQVYEVIQKIIEDYSDYIRELMKAKEQVMELKDRLAHYEKMEDTLKKSLILAQQSSSEIISNAEKKAENIIAEAQNKAKEIIDEANREVVKIQFEAERLKKDMAVYKSKALSLLQSQMKLLNEME
;
A
#
# COMPACT_ATOMS: atom_id res chain seq x y z
N MET A 1 -34.47 41.44 -17.95
CA MET A 1 -35.88 41.71 -17.57
C MET A 1 -36.14 43.18 -17.82
N ASN A 2 -37.29 43.52 -18.42
CA ASN A 2 -37.60 44.90 -18.82
C ASN A 2 -38.32 45.71 -17.73
N PHE A 3 -38.88 45.04 -16.71
CA PHE A 3 -39.56 45.66 -15.57
C PHE A 3 -39.35 44.83 -14.29
N THR A 4 -39.21 45.51 -13.16
CA THR A 4 -39.27 44.97 -11.80
C THR A 4 -40.68 45.13 -11.22
N PRO A 5 -41.05 44.41 -10.13
CA PRO A 5 -42.32 44.68 -9.44
C PRO A 5 -42.48 46.16 -9.05
N ASN A 6 -41.38 46.82 -8.67
CA ASN A 6 -41.34 48.24 -8.37
C ASN A 6 -41.55 49.10 -9.62
N ASP A 7 -40.97 48.73 -10.77
CA ASP A 7 -41.20 49.47 -12.02
C ASP A 7 -42.66 49.39 -12.43
N LEU A 8 -43.30 48.21 -12.32
CA LEU A 8 -44.72 47.98 -12.63
C LEU A 8 -45.64 48.82 -11.73
N SER A 9 -45.30 48.98 -10.45
CA SER A 9 -46.08 49.80 -9.51
C SER A 9 -46.01 51.30 -9.82
N ASN A 10 -45.00 51.75 -10.56
CA ASN A 10 -44.77 53.16 -10.88
C ASN A 10 -45.21 53.53 -12.31
N ILE A 11 -45.81 52.60 -13.06
CA ILE A 11 -46.30 52.88 -14.42
C ILE A 11 -47.57 53.74 -14.35
N VAL A 12 -47.53 54.89 -15.01
CA VAL A 12 -48.69 55.77 -15.18
C VAL A 12 -49.18 55.68 -16.63
N PHE A 13 -50.43 55.29 -16.82
CA PHE A 13 -51.05 55.22 -18.15
C PHE A 13 -51.63 56.58 -18.54
N ARG A 14 -51.37 57.01 -19.78
CA ARG A 14 -51.98 58.23 -20.32
C ARG A 14 -53.45 57.96 -20.65
N ARG A 15 -54.35 58.86 -20.25
CA ARG A 15 -55.78 58.76 -20.58
C ARG A 15 -56.03 58.99 -22.08
N SER A 16 -56.74 58.07 -22.72
CA SER A 16 -57.24 58.23 -24.09
C SER A 16 -58.71 58.64 -24.08
N VAL A 17 -59.05 59.69 -24.83
CA VAL A 17 -60.42 60.27 -24.88
C VAL A 17 -61.35 59.46 -25.80
N VAL A 18 -60.81 58.61 -26.68
CA VAL A 18 -61.57 57.76 -27.62
C VAL A 18 -61.18 56.30 -27.42
N ARG A 19 -62.17 55.42 -27.13
CA ARG A 19 -62.00 53.96 -26.96
C ARG A 19 -60.89 53.55 -25.97
N GLY A 20 -60.80 54.23 -24.82
CA GLY A 20 -59.89 53.87 -23.73
C GLY A 20 -60.36 52.66 -22.91
N VAL A 21 -59.43 52.01 -22.19
CA VAL A 21 -59.70 50.92 -21.25
C VAL A 21 -59.98 51.49 -19.85
N ASP A 22 -60.78 50.79 -19.04
CA ASP A 22 -61.05 51.18 -17.66
C ASP A 22 -59.76 51.17 -16.81
N GLU A 23 -59.42 52.33 -16.26
CA GLU A 23 -58.21 52.56 -15.46
C GLU A 23 -58.18 51.69 -14.19
N ASN A 24 -59.33 51.47 -13.55
CA ASN A 24 -59.43 50.65 -12.33
C ASN A 24 -59.19 49.17 -12.65
N GLN A 25 -59.75 48.70 -13.77
CA GLN A 25 -59.54 47.31 -14.21
C GLN A 25 -58.07 47.06 -14.58
N VAL A 26 -57.43 48.02 -15.27
CA VAL A 26 -55.99 47.96 -15.58
C VAL A 26 -55.16 47.93 -14.30
N TYR A 27 -55.49 48.77 -13.31
CA TYR A 27 -54.79 48.80 -12.03
C TYR A 27 -54.92 47.48 -11.24
N GLU A 28 -56.12 46.90 -11.18
CA GLU A 28 -56.34 45.60 -10.51
C GLU A 28 -55.51 44.47 -11.14
N VAL A 29 -55.46 44.45 -12.48
CA VAL A 29 -54.64 43.46 -13.21
C VAL A 29 -53.15 43.67 -12.94
N ILE A 30 -52.67 44.93 -12.91
CA ILE A 30 -51.26 45.23 -12.61
C ILE A 30 -50.89 44.82 -11.19
N GLN A 31 -51.77 45.05 -10.20
CA GLN A 31 -51.53 44.60 -8.83
C GLN A 31 -51.37 43.07 -8.74
N LYS A 32 -52.23 42.30 -9.42
CA LYS A 32 -52.10 40.83 -9.49
C LYS A 32 -50.79 40.40 -10.19
N ILE A 33 -50.40 41.09 -11.26
CA ILE A 33 -49.11 40.83 -11.94
C ILE A 33 -47.94 41.11 -11.01
N ILE A 34 -47.99 42.19 -10.22
CA ILE A 34 -46.94 42.52 -9.24
C ILE A 34 -46.84 41.44 -8.17
N GLU A 35 -47.97 40.94 -7.67
CA GLU A 35 -48.04 39.86 -6.69
C GLU A 35 -47.42 38.56 -7.24
N ASP A 36 -47.92 38.06 -8.38
CA ASP A 36 -47.42 36.84 -9.04
C ASP A 36 -45.92 36.95 -9.35
N TYR A 37 -45.47 38.13 -9.79
CA TYR A 37 -44.07 38.35 -10.14
C TYR A 37 -43.17 38.42 -8.90
N SER A 38 -43.67 38.96 -7.79
CA SER A 38 -42.96 38.97 -6.51
C SER A 38 -42.83 37.56 -5.94
N ASP A 39 -43.88 36.74 -6.04
CA ASP A 39 -43.85 35.32 -5.67
C ASP A 39 -42.87 34.53 -6.53
N TYR A 40 -42.89 34.75 -7.84
CA TYR A 40 -41.94 34.14 -8.76
C TYR A 40 -40.49 34.48 -8.42
N ILE A 41 -40.19 35.75 -8.09
CA ILE A 41 -38.85 36.18 -7.68
C ILE A 41 -38.43 35.50 -6.37
N ARG A 42 -39.35 35.37 -5.39
CA ARG A 42 -39.06 34.67 -4.12
C ARG A 42 -38.71 33.20 -4.35
N GLU A 43 -39.51 32.48 -5.13
CA GLU A 43 -39.24 31.09 -5.48
C GLU A 43 -37.94 30.94 -6.29
N LEU A 44 -37.65 31.86 -7.22
CA LEU A 44 -36.39 31.87 -7.97
C LEU A 44 -35.17 32.06 -7.05
N MET A 45 -35.27 32.95 -6.05
CA MET A 45 -34.19 33.15 -5.08
C MET A 45 -33.95 31.89 -4.25
N LYS A 46 -35.02 31.27 -3.74
CA LYS A 46 -34.95 30.01 -2.98
C LYS A 46 -34.35 28.87 -3.80
N ALA A 47 -34.78 28.72 -5.06
CA ALA A 47 -34.23 27.71 -5.97
C ALA A 47 -32.74 27.97 -6.26
N LYS A 48 -32.33 29.23 -6.46
CA LYS A 48 -30.92 29.59 -6.66
C LYS A 48 -30.07 29.25 -5.44
N GLU A 49 -30.56 29.52 -4.23
CA GLU A 49 -29.86 29.18 -2.98
C GLU A 49 -29.67 27.67 -2.85
N GLN A 50 -30.72 26.88 -3.10
CA GLN A 50 -30.62 25.42 -3.11
C GLN A 50 -29.63 24.90 -4.16
N VAL A 51 -29.62 25.50 -5.36
CA VAL A 51 -28.66 25.11 -6.41
C VAL A 51 -27.22 25.41 -5.98
N MET A 52 -26.98 26.54 -5.29
CA MET A 52 -25.65 26.85 -4.76
C MET A 52 -25.22 25.85 -3.69
N GLU A 53 -26.09 25.54 -2.72
CA GLU A 53 -25.81 24.55 -1.68
C GLU A 53 -25.49 23.16 -2.28
N LEU A 54 -26.30 22.71 -3.24
CA LEU A 54 -26.09 21.42 -3.90
C LEU A 54 -24.77 21.39 -4.68
N LYS A 55 -24.39 22.49 -5.34
CA LYS A 55 -23.10 22.60 -6.03
C LYS A 55 -21.92 22.52 -5.07
N ASP A 56 -21.99 23.20 -3.94
CA ASP A 56 -20.93 23.16 -2.93
C ASP A 56 -20.78 21.76 -2.33
N ARG A 57 -21.89 21.08 -2.05
CA ARG A 57 -21.90 19.68 -1.59
C ARG A 57 -21.32 18.73 -2.65
N LEU A 58 -21.68 18.91 -3.92
CA LEU A 58 -21.14 18.11 -5.01
C LEU A 58 -19.63 18.26 -5.12
N ALA A 59 -19.12 19.50 -5.11
CA ALA A 59 -17.69 19.77 -5.14
C ALA A 59 -16.94 19.14 -3.95
N HIS A 60 -17.56 19.14 -2.76
CA HIS A 60 -17.00 18.44 -1.60
C HIS A 60 -16.91 16.92 -1.82
N TYR A 61 -17.99 16.31 -2.35
CA TYR A 61 -18.00 14.87 -2.63
C TYR A 61 -16.99 14.48 -3.71
N GLU A 62 -16.86 15.26 -4.78
CA GLU A 62 -15.85 15.02 -5.83
C GLU A 62 -14.43 15.05 -5.27
N LYS A 63 -14.11 16.02 -4.39
CA LYS A 63 -12.81 16.09 -3.73
C LYS A 63 -12.57 14.90 -2.78
N MET A 64 -13.60 14.47 -2.07
CA MET A 64 -13.53 13.31 -1.19
C MET A 64 -13.30 12.02 -2.00
N GLU A 65 -13.99 11.88 -3.14
CA GLU A 65 -13.83 10.76 -4.07
C GLU A 65 -12.40 10.70 -4.62
N ASP A 66 -11.84 11.83 -5.06
CA ASP A 66 -10.44 11.90 -5.53
C ASP A 66 -9.45 11.49 -4.44
N THR A 67 -9.68 11.95 -3.20
CA THR A 67 -8.85 11.59 -2.05
C THR A 67 -8.94 10.09 -1.73
N LEU A 68 -10.13 9.51 -1.77
CA LEU A 68 -10.36 8.08 -1.57
C LEU A 68 -9.69 7.25 -2.66
N LYS A 69 -9.82 7.66 -3.93
CA LYS A 69 -9.16 7.00 -5.07
C LYS A 69 -7.64 6.99 -4.90
N LYS A 70 -7.04 8.13 -4.55
CA LYS A 70 -5.59 8.22 -4.27
C LYS A 70 -5.18 7.33 -3.10
N SER A 71 -5.96 7.32 -2.02
CA SER A 71 -5.67 6.48 -0.85
C SER A 71 -5.74 4.99 -1.18
N LEU A 72 -6.71 4.57 -2.00
CA LEU A 72 -6.82 3.17 -2.45
C LEU A 72 -5.63 2.75 -3.30
N ILE A 73 -5.19 3.61 -4.23
CA ILE A 73 -4.01 3.33 -5.06
C ILE A 73 -2.76 3.20 -4.19
N LEU A 74 -2.56 4.12 -3.24
CA LEU A 74 -1.43 4.05 -2.29
C LEU A 74 -1.48 2.78 -1.44
N ALA A 75 -2.65 2.38 -0.95
CA ALA A 75 -2.82 1.15 -0.19
C ALA A 75 -2.48 -0.10 -1.03
N GLN A 76 -2.90 -0.14 -2.30
CA GLN A 76 -2.57 -1.22 -3.23
C GLN A 76 -1.07 -1.28 -3.53
N GLN A 77 -0.43 -0.13 -3.79
CA GLN A 77 1.01 -0.05 -4.02
C GLN A 77 1.80 -0.51 -2.79
N SER A 78 1.44 0.00 -1.61
CA SER A 78 2.06 -0.40 -0.34
C SER A 78 1.91 -1.89 -0.08
N SER A 79 0.71 -2.47 -0.31
CA SER A 79 0.49 -3.92 -0.18
C SER A 79 1.37 -4.71 -1.16
N SER A 80 1.49 -4.26 -2.41
CA SER A 80 2.33 -4.94 -3.41
C SER A 80 3.81 -4.87 -3.04
N GLU A 81 4.28 -3.74 -2.54
CA GLU A 81 5.65 -3.59 -2.04
C GLU A 81 5.93 -4.49 -0.84
N ILE A 82 5.00 -4.59 0.12
CA ILE A 82 5.12 -5.49 1.27
C ILE A 82 5.28 -6.94 0.81
N ILE A 83 4.43 -7.39 -0.11
CA ILE A 83 4.49 -8.76 -0.66
C ILE A 83 5.83 -8.99 -1.36
N SER A 84 6.25 -8.10 -2.28
CA SER A 84 7.51 -8.25 -3.00
C SER A 84 8.73 -8.25 -2.07
N ASN A 85 8.72 -7.42 -1.02
CA ASN A 85 9.79 -7.40 -0.04
C ASN A 85 9.80 -8.67 0.83
N ALA A 86 8.64 -9.22 1.16
CA ALA A 86 8.53 -10.48 1.89
C ALA A 86 9.06 -11.66 1.07
N GLU A 87 8.71 -11.72 -0.23
CA GLU A 87 9.21 -12.73 -1.17
C GLU A 87 10.74 -12.69 -1.28
N LYS A 88 11.31 -11.49 -1.54
CA LYS A 88 12.78 -11.31 -1.60
C LYS A 88 13.48 -11.71 -0.30
N LYS A 89 12.89 -11.37 0.86
CA LYS A 89 13.44 -11.78 2.16
C LYS A 89 13.39 -13.30 2.32
N ALA A 90 12.30 -13.95 1.92
CA ALA A 90 12.19 -15.40 1.97
C ALA A 90 13.24 -16.09 1.08
N GLU A 91 13.43 -15.60 -0.15
CA GLU A 91 14.47 -16.08 -1.06
C GLU A 91 15.86 -15.94 -0.46
N ASN A 92 16.18 -14.79 0.12
CA ASN A 92 17.47 -14.56 0.78
C ASN A 92 17.68 -15.51 1.97
N ILE A 93 16.67 -15.71 2.82
CA ILE A 93 16.75 -16.63 3.96
C ILE A 93 17.02 -18.06 3.47
N ILE A 94 16.35 -18.49 2.40
CA ILE A 94 16.55 -19.83 1.82
C ILE A 94 17.99 -19.94 1.27
N ALA A 95 18.46 -18.94 0.52
CA ALA A 95 19.81 -18.92 -0.04
C ALA A 95 20.89 -18.94 1.06
N GLU A 96 20.74 -18.13 2.11
CA GLU A 96 21.65 -18.12 3.26
C GLU A 96 21.65 -19.46 3.99
N ALA A 97 20.48 -20.07 4.22
CA ALA A 97 20.37 -21.37 4.85
C ALA A 97 21.05 -22.47 4.02
N GLN A 98 20.89 -22.45 2.70
CA GLN A 98 21.54 -23.38 1.79
C GLN A 98 23.07 -23.21 1.80
N ASN A 99 23.57 -21.98 1.75
CA ASN A 99 25.01 -21.71 1.82
C ASN A 99 25.60 -22.20 3.15
N LYS A 100 24.94 -21.90 4.28
CA LYS A 100 25.38 -22.33 5.59
C LYS A 100 25.36 -23.86 5.75
N ALA A 101 24.33 -24.52 5.22
CA ALA A 101 24.28 -25.98 5.21
C ALA A 101 25.44 -26.58 4.40
N LYS A 102 25.76 -25.98 3.25
CA LYS A 102 26.90 -26.40 2.44
C LYS A 102 28.23 -26.23 3.17
N GLU A 103 28.43 -25.08 3.83
CA GLU A 103 29.63 -24.84 4.65
C GLU A 103 29.81 -25.88 5.75
N ILE A 104 28.72 -26.21 6.48
CA ILE A 104 28.74 -27.23 7.53
C ILE A 104 29.12 -28.61 6.96
N ILE A 105 28.57 -28.98 5.81
CA ILE A 105 28.88 -30.27 5.15
C ILE A 105 30.34 -30.29 4.70
N ASP A 106 30.83 -29.22 4.11
CA ASP A 106 32.21 -29.11 3.64
C ASP A 106 33.20 -29.17 4.80
N GLU A 107 32.90 -28.54 5.93
CA GLU A 107 33.70 -28.61 7.17
C GLU A 107 33.70 -30.02 7.75
N ALA A 108 32.53 -30.67 7.86
CA ALA A 108 32.41 -32.03 8.34
C ALA A 108 33.21 -33.03 7.47
N ASN A 109 33.15 -32.88 6.14
CA ASN A 109 33.92 -33.71 5.22
C ASN A 109 35.43 -33.53 5.41
N ARG A 110 35.91 -32.30 5.64
CA ARG A 110 37.34 -32.04 5.93
C ARG A 110 37.78 -32.70 7.24
N GLU A 111 36.97 -32.61 8.29
CA GLU A 111 37.23 -33.26 9.57
C GLU A 111 37.29 -34.80 9.41
N VAL A 112 36.36 -35.39 8.65
CA VAL A 112 36.37 -36.84 8.37
C VAL A 112 37.67 -37.27 7.68
N VAL A 113 38.11 -36.55 6.64
CA VAL A 113 39.35 -36.86 5.93
C VAL A 113 40.56 -36.75 6.86
N LYS A 114 40.60 -35.73 7.72
CA LYS A 114 41.66 -35.54 8.70
C LYS A 114 41.71 -36.70 9.71
N ILE A 115 40.57 -37.09 10.26
CA ILE A 115 40.47 -38.22 11.20
C ILE A 115 40.91 -39.53 10.53
N GLN A 116 40.51 -39.78 9.28
CA GLN A 116 40.94 -40.97 8.54
C GLN A 116 42.46 -41.00 8.35
N PHE A 117 43.06 -39.86 8.00
CA PHE A 117 44.52 -39.75 7.87
C PHE A 117 45.24 -40.00 9.20
N GLU A 118 44.75 -39.41 10.29
CA GLU A 118 45.29 -39.62 11.64
C GLU A 118 45.17 -41.08 12.08
N ALA A 119 44.03 -41.74 11.80
CA ALA A 119 43.80 -43.15 12.13
C ALA A 119 44.77 -44.08 11.39
N GLU A 120 44.97 -43.87 10.08
CA GLU A 120 45.93 -44.66 9.29
C GLU A 120 47.38 -44.42 9.75
N ARG A 121 47.73 -43.18 10.10
CA ARG A 121 49.03 -42.87 10.71
C ARG A 121 49.22 -43.63 12.03
N LEU A 122 48.24 -43.57 12.93
CA LEU A 122 48.31 -44.24 14.23
C LEU A 122 48.47 -45.76 14.09
N LYS A 123 47.76 -46.35 13.12
CA LYS A 123 47.85 -47.78 12.79
C LYS A 123 49.25 -48.16 12.31
N LYS A 124 49.87 -47.33 11.48
CA LYS A 124 51.26 -47.52 11.02
C LYS A 124 52.24 -47.39 12.19
N ASP A 125 52.08 -46.39 13.04
CA ASP A 125 52.93 -46.18 14.21
C ASP A 125 52.83 -47.38 15.18
N MET A 126 51.62 -47.92 15.38
CA MET A 126 51.41 -49.11 16.21
C MET A 126 52.05 -50.37 15.59
N ALA A 127 52.00 -50.54 14.27
CA ALA A 127 52.68 -51.65 13.59
C ALA A 127 54.21 -51.57 13.76
N VAL A 128 54.79 -50.37 13.62
CA VAL A 128 56.22 -50.12 13.85
C VAL A 128 56.60 -50.42 15.31
N TYR A 129 55.80 -49.94 16.27
CA TYR A 129 56.02 -50.21 17.69
C TYR A 129 56.01 -51.72 17.98
N LYS A 130 54.99 -52.44 17.47
CA LYS A 130 54.89 -53.90 17.64
C LYS A 130 56.11 -54.63 17.09
N SER A 131 56.60 -54.24 15.91
CA SER A 131 57.81 -54.83 15.32
C SER A 131 59.04 -54.60 16.21
N LYS A 132 59.24 -53.37 16.71
CA LYS A 132 60.36 -53.04 17.60
C LYS A 132 60.31 -53.82 18.92
N ALA A 133 59.12 -53.94 19.52
CA ALA A 133 58.92 -54.68 20.75
C ALA A 133 59.23 -56.18 20.57
N LEU A 134 58.76 -56.78 19.47
CA LEU A 134 59.06 -58.18 19.14
C LEU A 134 60.57 -58.40 18.94
N SER A 135 61.24 -57.53 18.16
CA SER A 135 62.69 -57.65 17.96
C SER A 135 63.47 -57.52 19.27
N LEU A 136 63.04 -56.61 20.17
CA LEU A 136 63.65 -56.49 21.50
C LEU A 136 63.48 -57.79 22.30
N LEU A 137 62.27 -58.33 22.39
CA LEU A 137 62.01 -59.58 23.11
C LEU A 137 62.81 -60.76 22.53
N GLN A 138 62.89 -60.88 21.20
CA GLN A 138 63.71 -61.89 20.54
C GLN A 138 65.20 -61.74 20.86
N SER A 139 65.72 -60.51 20.89
CA SER A 139 67.12 -60.27 21.28
C SER A 139 67.40 -60.67 22.73
N GLN A 140 66.47 -60.40 23.65
CA GLN A 140 66.58 -60.79 25.05
C GLN A 140 66.50 -62.30 25.25
N MET A 141 65.60 -62.98 24.53
CA MET A 141 65.54 -64.46 24.53
C MET A 141 66.84 -65.08 24.01
N LYS A 142 67.42 -64.52 22.94
CA LYS A 142 68.66 -65.04 22.37
C LYS A 142 69.83 -64.94 23.37
N LEU A 143 69.94 -63.80 24.07
CA LEU A 143 70.94 -63.63 25.13
C LEU A 143 70.79 -64.66 26.25
N LEU A 144 69.56 -64.93 26.71
CA LEU A 144 69.31 -65.93 27.75
C LEU A 144 69.72 -67.35 27.31
N ASN A 145 69.44 -67.73 26.07
CA ASN A 145 69.82 -69.04 25.54
C ASN A 145 71.34 -69.19 25.32
N GLU A 146 72.08 -68.09 25.16
CA GLU A 146 73.55 -68.11 25.07
C GLU A 146 74.23 -68.19 26.46
N MET A 147 73.46 -68.06 27.55
CA MET A 147 73.95 -68.17 28.94
C MET A 147 73.82 -69.59 29.53
N GLU A 148 73.11 -70.51 28.87
CA GLU A 148 73.14 -71.96 29.16
C GLU A 148 74.33 -72.65 28.50
#